data_AF-A0A6J4V9E0-F1
#
_entry.id   AF-A0A6J4V9E0-F1
#
_cell.length_a   1.000
_cell.length_b   1.000
_cell.length_c   1.000
_cell.angle_alpha   90.00
_cell.angle_beta   90.00
_cell.angle_gamma   90.00
#
_symmetry.space_group_name_H-M   'P 1'
#
loop_
_entity.id
_entity.type
_entity.pdbx_description
1 polymer ?
#
loop_
_entity_poly.entity_id
_entity_poly.type
_entity_poly.pdbx_seq_one_letter_code
_entity_poly.pdbx_strand_id
1 'polypeptide(L)' 'MIEQVSRPSAGLRDYNYAHFRTKHFVADLARSVRGDGVPPGAEAPDFELPAATGEWVRLSALRGGPVVLHFGSGT' A
#
# COMPACT_ATOMS: atom_id res chain seq x y z
N MET A 1 21.84 11.71 -24.63
CA MET A 1 21.79 11.47 -23.17
C MET A 1 20.33 11.59 -22.78
N ILE A 2 19.64 10.46 -22.58
CA ILE A 2 18.17 10.39 -22.52
C ILE A 2 17.78 10.05 -21.09
N GLU A 3 17.19 11.01 -20.37
CA GLU A 3 16.57 10.76 -19.07
C GLU A 3 15.21 10.11 -19.33
N GLN A 4 15.18 8.77 -19.27
CA GLN A 4 13.93 8.03 -19.28
C GLN A 4 13.33 8.11 -17.87
N VAL A 5 12.53 9.16 -17.64
CA VAL A 5 11.62 9.22 -16.50
C VAL A 5 10.61 8.09 -16.69
N SER A 6 10.85 6.98 -16.00
CA SER A 6 9.98 5.81 -16.01
C SER A 6 8.55 6.23 -15.65
N ARG A 7 7.61 5.89 -16.53
CA ARG A 7 6.19 6.20 -16.41
C ARG A 7 5.65 5.70 -15.06
N PRO A 8 4.69 6.41 -14.42
CA PRO A 8 4.02 5.89 -13.25
C PRO A 8 3.29 4.61 -13.63
N SER A 9 3.67 3.49 -13.02
CA SER A 9 2.90 2.25 -13.02
C SER A 9 1.49 2.56 -12.54
N ALA A 10 0.50 2.34 -13.41
CA ALA A 10 -0.90 2.34 -13.05
C ALA A 10 -1.10 1.40 -11.85
N GLY A 11 -1.48 1.93 -10.69
CA GLY A 11 -1.69 1.13 -9.48
C GLY A 11 -1.62 1.89 -8.16
N LEU A 12 -0.81 2.95 -8.05
CA LEU A 12 -0.64 3.65 -6.76
C LEU A 12 -1.57 4.85 -6.55
N ARG A 13 -2.02 5.50 -7.63
CA ARG A 13 -2.85 6.72 -7.54
C ARG A 13 -4.32 6.45 -7.17
N ASP A 14 -4.80 5.22 -7.38
CA ASP A 14 -6.17 4.83 -7.05
C ASP A 14 -6.30 4.26 -5.63
N TYR A 15 -5.20 3.82 -5.01
CA TYR A 15 -5.17 3.41 -3.61
C TYR A 15 -4.77 4.58 -2.72
N ASN A 16 -5.65 5.57 -2.71
CA ASN A 16 -5.54 6.73 -1.85
C ASN A 16 -6.42 6.53 -0.61
N TYR A 17 -5.82 6.08 0.49
CA TYR A 17 -6.44 5.86 1.80
C TYR A 17 -7.11 7.11 2.41
N ALA A 18 -6.97 8.28 1.77
CA ALA A 18 -7.53 9.54 2.25
C ALA A 18 -9.07 9.62 2.18
N HIS A 19 -9.73 8.77 1.40
CA HIS A 19 -11.19 8.82 1.24
C HIS A 19 -11.81 7.42 1.19
N PHE A 20 -12.35 6.95 2.33
CA PHE A 20 -13.25 5.80 2.34
C PHE A 20 -14.50 6.16 1.54
N ARG A 21 -14.62 5.65 0.31
CA ARG A 21 -15.86 5.75 -0.48
C ARG A 21 -16.54 4.39 -0.47
N THR A 22 -17.77 4.34 0.00
CA THR A 22 -18.59 3.12 0.11
C THR A 22 -18.66 2.31 -1.19
N LYS A 23 -18.52 2.96 -2.36
CA LYS A 23 -18.48 2.28 -3.67
C LYS A 23 -17.27 1.36 -3.87
N HIS A 24 -16.16 1.56 -3.16
CA HIS A 24 -14.99 0.67 -3.22
C HIS A 24 -15.11 -0.52 -2.28
N PHE A 25 -15.88 -0.39 -1.18
CA PHE A 25 -16.07 -1.44 -0.19
C PHE A 25 -16.59 -2.76 -0.79
N VAL A 26 -17.55 -2.71 -1.73
CA VAL A 26 -18.09 -3.91 -2.38
C VAL A 26 -17.05 -4.59 -3.27
N ALA A 27 -16.28 -3.81 -4.01
CA ALA A 27 -15.23 -4.32 -4.88
C ALA A 27 -14.05 -4.90 -4.07
N ASP A 28 -13.67 -4.23 -2.98
CA ASP A 28 -12.59 -4.66 -2.10
C ASP A 28 -12.99 -5.91 -1.30
N LEU A 29 -14.26 -6.02 -0.88
CA LEU A 29 -14.79 -7.23 -0.27
C LEU A 29 -14.77 -8.40 -1.26
N ALA A 30 -15.19 -8.20 -2.51
CA ALA A 30 -15.15 -9.25 -3.53
C ALA A 30 -13.73 -9.73 -3.81
N ARG A 31 -12.74 -8.83 -3.87
CA ARG A 31 -11.31 -9.16 -4.01
C ARG A 31 -10.77 -9.92 -2.80
N SER A 32 -11.16 -9.49 -1.59
CA SER A 32 -10.79 -10.17 -0.35
C SER A 32 -11.35 -11.60 -0.30
N VAL A 33 -12.61 -11.80 -0.72
CA VAL A 33 -13.24 -13.14 -0.80
C VAL A 33 -12.58 -14.03 -1.85
N ARG A 34 -12.09 -13.46 -2.96
CA ARG A 34 -11.35 -14.20 -4.00
C ARG A 34 -9.92 -14.55 -3.60
N GLY A 35 -9.41 -14.01 -2.50
CA GLY A 35 -8.04 -14.24 -2.05
C GLY A 35 -7.01 -13.50 -2.89
N ASP A 36 -7.38 -12.40 -3.55
CA ASP A 36 -6.49 -11.59 -4.40
C ASP A 36 -5.45 -10.77 -3.59
N GLY A 37 -5.17 -11.17 -2.34
CA GLY A 37 -4.20 -10.54 -1.45
C GLY A 37 -2.80 -11.11 -1.61
N VAL A 38 -1.84 -10.52 -0.88
CA VAL A 38 -0.46 -11.01 -0.83
C VAL A 38 -0.42 -12.34 -0.06
N PRO A 39 -0.02 -13.46 -0.68
CA PRO A 39 -0.03 -14.75 0.01
C PRO A 39 1.15 -14.88 0.99
N PRO A 40 1.07 -15.80 1.96
CA PRO A 40 2.19 -16.09 2.86
C PRO A 40 3.47 -16.44 2.10
N GLY A 41 4.59 -15.86 2.52
CA GLY A 41 5.90 -16.06 1.88
C GLY A 41 6.16 -15.21 0.63
N ALA A 42 5.14 -14.56 0.06
CA ALA A 42 5.36 -13.54 -0.96
C ALA A 42 5.94 -12.27 -0.36
N GLU A 43 6.76 -11.56 -1.14
CA GLU A 43 7.28 -10.27 -0.74
C GLU A 43 6.15 -9.25 -0.61
N ALA A 44 6.12 -8.53 0.52
CA ALA A 44 5.16 -7.47 0.72
C ALA A 44 5.43 -6.31 -0.25
N PRO A 45 4.41 -5.84 -1.01
CA PRO A 45 4.54 -4.70 -1.92
C PRO A 45 5.09 -3.47 -1.22
N ASP A 46 6.00 -2.76 -1.87
CA ASP A 46 6.57 -1.54 -1.30
C ASP A 46 5.55 -0.40 -1.31
N PHE A 47 5.57 0.41 -0.27
CA PHE A 47 4.71 1.58 -0.13
C PHE A 47 5.40 2.62 0.76
N GLU A 48 4.90 3.86 0.68
CA GLU A 48 5.43 5.00 1.41
C GLU A 48 4.29 5.73 2.12
N LEU A 49 4.47 6.00 3.41
CA LEU A 49 3.46 6.66 4.25
C LEU A 49 4.11 7.74 5.12
N PRO A 50 3.37 8.81 5.46
CA PRO A 50 3.83 9.76 6.45
C PRO A 50 3.82 9.12 7.85
N ALA A 51 4.91 9.27 8.57
CA ALA A 51 4.99 8.99 10.00
C ALA A 51 4.28 10.08 10.81
N ALA A 52 3.97 9.78 12.08
CA ALA A 52 3.40 10.75 13.01
C ALA A 52 4.33 11.97 13.24
N THR A 53 5.63 11.83 12.98
CA THR A 53 6.62 12.90 13.03
C THR A 53 6.56 13.84 11.81
N GLY A 54 5.80 13.49 10.77
CA GLY A 54 5.71 14.22 9.51
C GLY A 54 6.73 13.80 8.46
N GLU A 55 7.69 12.93 8.81
CA GLU A 55 8.63 12.35 7.85
C GLU A 55 7.98 11.22 7.04
N TRP A 56 8.45 10.98 5.83
CA TRP A 56 7.98 9.87 5.02
C TRP A 56 8.80 8.61 5.31
N VAL A 57 8.11 7.48 5.44
CA VAL A 57 8.71 6.17 5.68
C VAL A 57 8.31 5.23 4.56
N ARG A 58 9.31 4.59 3.95
CA ARG A 58 9.12 3.54 2.95
C ARG A 58 9.30 2.17 3.57
N LEU A 59 8.44 1.21 3.22
CA LEU A 59 8.50 -0.15 3.78
C LEU A 59 9.85 -0.84 3.51
N SER A 60 10.42 -0.65 2.32
CA SER A 60 11.75 -1.19 1.97
C SER A 60 12.88 -0.69 2.88
N ALA A 61 12.76 0.51 3.46
CA ALA A 61 13.75 1.04 4.40
C ALA A 61 13.74 0.34 5.77
N LEU A 62 12.66 -0.40 6.09
CA LEU A 62 12.51 -1.14 7.35
C LEU A 62 12.91 -2.62 7.23
N ARG A 63 13.41 -3.04 6.06
CA ARG A 63 13.89 -4.41 5.83
C ARG A 63 15.17 -4.67 6.64
N GLY A 64 15.50 -5.96 6.82
CA GLY A 64 16.63 -6.39 7.66
C GLY A 64 16.23 -6.86 9.06
N GLY A 65 14.95 -6.72 9.42
CA GLY A 65 14.35 -7.35 10.60
C GLY A 65 12.87 -7.68 10.38
N PRO A 66 12.23 -8.41 11.31
CA PRO A 66 10.79 -8.64 11.26
C PRO A 66 10.02 -7.31 11.37
N VAL A 67 9.06 -7.10 10.47
CA VAL A 67 8.19 -5.91 10.45
C VAL A 67 6.74 -6.36 10.55
N VAL A 68 5.97 -5.73 11.44
CA VAL A 68 4.53 -5.95 11.60
C VAL A 68 3.77 -4.72 11.10
N LEU A 69 2.80 -4.95 10.21
CA LEU A 69 1.87 -3.92 9.74
C LEU A 69 0.56 -4.05 10.50
N HIS A 70 0.22 -3.01 11.26
CA HIS A 70 -1.05 -2.93 11.97
C HIS A 70 -1.98 -1.94 11.26
N PHE A 71 -3.06 -2.45 10.67
CA PHE A 71 -4.09 -1.64 10.02
C PHE A 71 -5.21 -1.35 11.03
N GLY A 72 -5.45 -0.07 11.32
CA GLY A 72 -6.49 0.37 12.25
C GLY A 72 -7.37 1.46 11.65
N SER A 73 -8.57 1.64 12.20
CA SER A 73 -9.48 2.74 11.87
C SER A 73 -9.76 3.51 13.17
N GLY A 74 -9.40 4.80 13.18
CA GLY A 74 -9.82 5.73 14.23
C GLY A 74 -11.22 6.22 13.93
N THR A 75 -12.14 6.01 14.87
CA THR A 75 -13.51 6.55 14.85
C THR A 75 -13.53 8.01 15.26
#